data_AF-A0A357XZN3-F1
#
_entry.id   AF-A0A357XZN3-F1
#
_cell.length_a   1.000
_cell.length_b   1.000
_cell.length_c   1.000
_cell.angle_alpha   90.00
_cell.angle_beta   90.00
_cell.angle_gamma   90.00
#
_symmetry.space_group_name_H-M   'P 1'
#
loop_
_entity.id
_entity.type
_entity.pdbx_description
1 polymer ?
#
loop_
_entity_poly.entity_id
_entity_poly.type
_entity_poly.pdbx_seq_one_letter_code
_entity_poly.pdbx_strand_id
1 'polypeptide(L)'
;MQDPRNLSWNQFNQARKFPLLFGCNPVSQDGHFMIPDDLLVGLYLSYGLGHGLDDPGGFYLGSLLYWRTGLSLAIYYRRPGDEAGATIAETTIDLASERRTASLLGLNRRFFYGYVVFGAFDGLEKQPAGQWLFQPDAAPIDPFCIRPTVSEISALYVQNAGKTLGPFYGDITLAAGERITLSVRSADGLLQCLEDTPSETGTEVVIHADADGGNGGTSGSPVETINGVEPDENGNVTILGRSCTSITTQADQATILFDDTCAEPCCTCKEREPTLAKIRELEQSIASLRSHLDTLSLQADFLAQSAASIG
;
A
#
# COMPACT_ATOMS: atom_id res chain seq x y z
N MET A 1 10.27 -17.04 18.13
CA MET A 1 8.81 -17.18 18.03
C MET A 1 8.40 -16.63 16.67
N GLN A 2 8.28 -17.48 15.65
CA GLN A 2 7.89 -17.07 14.30
C GLN A 2 6.37 -16.82 14.31
N ASP A 3 5.92 -15.64 13.90
CA ASP A 3 4.49 -15.33 13.76
C ASP A 3 3.89 -16.24 12.66
N PRO A 4 2.95 -17.15 12.97
CA PRO A 4 2.39 -18.09 12.01
C PRO A 4 1.51 -17.42 10.93
N ARG A 5 1.25 -16.11 11.01
CA ARG A 5 0.59 -15.34 9.93
C ARG A 5 1.55 -14.87 8.82
N ASN A 6 2.85 -15.10 8.98
CA ASN A 6 3.90 -14.49 8.17
C ASN A 6 4.50 -15.40 7.07
N LEU A 7 4.20 -16.70 7.10
CA LEU A 7 4.68 -17.65 6.09
C LEU A 7 3.99 -17.45 4.74
N SER A 8 2.67 -17.25 4.74
CA SER A 8 1.91 -16.99 3.50
C SER A 8 2.22 -15.60 2.94
N TRP A 9 2.37 -14.58 3.78
CA TRP A 9 2.66 -13.20 3.35
C TRP A 9 3.97 -13.10 2.57
N ASN A 10 5.07 -13.64 3.12
CA ASN A 10 6.36 -13.60 2.43
C ASN A 10 6.37 -14.44 1.14
N GLN A 11 5.67 -15.58 1.12
CA GLN A 11 5.52 -16.40 -0.09
C GLN A 11 4.69 -15.69 -1.18
N PHE A 12 3.61 -14.98 -0.81
CA PHE A 12 2.86 -14.14 -1.73
C PHE A 12 3.69 -12.97 -2.26
N ASN A 13 4.55 -12.40 -1.42
CA ASN A 13 5.43 -11.30 -1.80
C ASN A 13 6.56 -11.73 -2.73
N GLN A 14 7.10 -12.94 -2.56
CA GLN A 14 8.04 -13.54 -3.51
C GLN A 14 7.44 -13.66 -4.93
N ALA A 15 6.15 -13.98 -5.03
CA ALA A 15 5.48 -14.06 -6.34
C ALA A 15 5.22 -12.68 -6.98
N ARG A 16 5.31 -11.59 -6.22
CA ARG A 16 4.98 -10.22 -6.65
C ARG A 16 6.19 -9.30 -6.81
N LYS A 17 7.42 -9.80 -6.57
CA LYS A 17 8.65 -8.99 -6.55
C LYS A 17 8.61 -7.84 -5.55
N PHE A 18 7.87 -8.00 -4.46
CA PHE A 18 7.67 -6.95 -3.46
C PHE A 18 9.00 -6.64 -2.75
N PRO A 19 9.41 -5.37 -2.59
CA PRO A 19 8.61 -4.14 -2.56
C PRO A 19 8.62 -3.34 -3.87
N LEU A 20 9.07 -3.93 -4.98
CA LEU A 20 9.11 -3.20 -6.25
C LEU A 20 7.69 -3.03 -6.81
N LEU A 21 7.47 -1.95 -7.56
CA LEU A 21 6.19 -1.66 -8.18
C LEU A 21 5.77 -2.79 -9.13
N PHE A 22 4.50 -3.16 -9.09
CA PHE A 22 3.97 -4.21 -9.95
C PHE A 22 4.18 -3.87 -11.43
N GLY A 23 4.74 -4.82 -12.19
CA GLY A 23 4.99 -4.68 -13.62
C GLY A 23 6.27 -3.94 -13.98
N CYS A 24 7.09 -3.51 -13.00
CA CYS A 24 8.42 -2.97 -13.30
C CYS A 24 9.36 -4.05 -13.84
N ASN A 25 10.36 -3.62 -14.62
CA ASN A 25 11.42 -4.49 -15.12
C ASN A 25 12.76 -4.06 -14.49
N PRO A 26 13.16 -4.65 -13.34
CA PRO A 26 14.27 -4.16 -12.53
C PRO A 26 15.62 -4.63 -13.07
N VAL A 27 15.95 -4.10 -14.25
CA VAL A 27 17.21 -4.32 -14.93
C VAL A 27 18.14 -3.14 -14.66
N SER A 28 19.42 -3.42 -14.44
CA SER A 28 20.46 -2.42 -14.24
C SER A 28 20.60 -1.50 -15.45
N GLN A 29 21.19 -0.32 -15.26
CA GLN A 29 21.41 0.68 -16.30
C GLN A 29 22.19 0.15 -17.50
N ASP A 30 23.09 -0.80 -17.28
CA ASP A 30 23.92 -1.45 -18.30
C ASP A 30 23.28 -2.72 -18.90
N GLY A 31 22.10 -3.14 -18.41
CA GLY A 31 21.37 -4.28 -18.96
C GLY A 31 21.90 -5.65 -18.55
N HIS A 32 22.91 -5.72 -17.68
CA HIS A 32 23.63 -6.96 -17.37
C HIS A 32 23.21 -7.64 -16.07
N PHE A 33 22.43 -6.97 -15.24
CA PHE A 33 21.93 -7.49 -13.97
C PHE A 33 20.43 -7.28 -13.87
N MET A 34 19.72 -8.31 -13.44
CA MET A 34 18.30 -8.23 -13.14
C MET A 34 18.07 -8.60 -11.68
N ILE A 35 17.34 -7.77 -10.95
CA ILE A 35 16.97 -8.07 -9.57
C ILE A 35 16.09 -9.32 -9.56
N PRO A 36 16.51 -10.40 -8.87
CA PRO A 36 15.70 -11.61 -8.77
C PRO A 36 14.40 -11.38 -8.02
N ASP A 37 13.33 -12.04 -8.47
CA ASP A 37 11.98 -11.90 -7.94
C ASP A 37 11.84 -12.34 -6.48
N ASP A 38 12.70 -13.27 -6.06
CA ASP A 38 12.74 -13.88 -4.74
C ASP A 38 13.70 -13.16 -3.77
N LEU A 39 14.46 -12.17 -4.24
CA LEU A 39 15.51 -11.52 -3.45
C LEU A 39 14.93 -10.66 -2.34
N LEU A 40 13.94 -9.82 -2.67
CA LEU A 40 13.28 -8.92 -1.73
C LEU A 40 11.88 -9.46 -1.46
N VAL A 41 11.49 -9.46 -0.18
CA VAL A 41 10.16 -9.95 0.24
C VAL A 41 9.45 -8.99 1.19
N GLY A 42 10.16 -7.96 1.65
CA GLY A 42 9.63 -6.96 2.56
C GLY A 42 10.51 -5.72 2.63
N LEU A 43 9.87 -4.56 2.73
CA LEU A 43 10.51 -3.29 3.05
C LEU A 43 9.60 -2.53 4.00
N TYR A 44 10.20 -2.05 5.07
CA TYR A 44 9.63 -1.03 5.94
C TYR A 44 10.59 0.14 5.93
N LEU A 45 10.11 1.31 5.50
CA LEU A 45 10.88 2.55 5.50
C LEU A 45 10.01 3.65 6.13
N SER A 46 10.42 4.15 7.28
CA SER A 46 9.88 5.37 7.85
C SER A 46 10.64 6.56 7.28
N TYR A 47 9.94 7.64 6.93
CA TYR A 47 10.57 8.91 6.57
C TYR A 47 9.92 10.09 7.31
N GLY A 48 10.71 11.12 7.62
CA GLY A 48 10.23 12.37 8.22
C GLY A 48 9.64 13.30 7.17
N LEU A 49 8.48 13.90 7.47
CA LEU A 49 7.87 14.95 6.64
C LEU A 49 8.71 16.25 6.70
N GLY A 50 8.67 17.06 5.63
CA GLY A 50 9.27 18.41 5.62
C GLY A 50 10.71 18.53 5.11
N HIS A 51 11.24 17.52 4.39
CA HIS A 51 12.60 17.55 3.83
C HIS A 51 12.66 17.52 2.30
N GLY A 52 11.61 18.01 1.62
CA GLY A 52 11.49 17.91 0.16
C GLY A 52 11.31 16.47 -0.31
N LEU A 53 10.62 15.67 0.50
CA LEU A 53 10.27 14.26 0.25
C LEU A 53 8.76 14.12 0.10
N ASP A 54 8.20 15.00 -0.72
CA ASP A 54 6.77 15.25 -0.73
C ASP A 54 6.04 14.27 -1.66
N ASP A 55 6.76 13.67 -2.60
CA ASP A 55 6.25 12.62 -3.49
C ASP A 55 6.63 11.22 -3.00
N PRO A 56 5.67 10.39 -2.54
CA PRO A 56 5.93 9.01 -2.15
C PRO A 56 6.34 8.10 -3.33
N GLY A 57 6.08 8.50 -4.58
CA GLY A 57 6.53 7.79 -5.77
C GLY A 57 8.02 8.00 -6.09
N GLY A 58 8.69 8.93 -5.41
CA GLY A 58 10.09 9.25 -5.64
C GLY A 58 11.09 8.20 -5.13
N PHE A 59 10.65 7.22 -4.34
CA PHE A 59 11.51 6.18 -3.78
C PHE A 59 11.76 5.06 -4.79
N TYR A 60 13.03 4.69 -4.97
CA TYR A 60 13.42 3.58 -5.83
C TYR A 60 14.68 2.89 -5.32
N LEU A 61 14.91 1.67 -5.78
CA LEU A 61 16.17 1.00 -5.52
C LEU A 61 17.24 1.56 -6.45
N GLY A 62 18.22 2.30 -5.94
CA GLY A 62 19.19 2.97 -6.80
C GLY A 62 20.49 2.18 -7.00
N SER A 63 20.94 1.43 -5.98
CA SER A 63 22.12 0.60 -6.14
C SER A 63 22.08 -0.70 -5.34
N LEU A 64 22.63 -1.74 -5.95
CA LEU A 64 22.83 -3.05 -5.36
C LEU A 64 24.28 -3.48 -5.58
N LEU A 65 25.02 -3.68 -4.49
CA LEU A 65 26.39 -4.18 -4.51
C LEU A 65 26.37 -5.64 -4.06
N TYR A 66 26.72 -6.55 -4.95
CA TYR A 66 26.75 -7.99 -4.68
C TYR A 66 28.18 -8.52 -4.78
N TRP A 67 28.62 -9.22 -3.72
CA TRP A 67 29.90 -9.94 -3.69
C TRP A 67 29.71 -11.30 -3.01
N ARG A 68 30.78 -12.11 -3.02
CA ARG A 68 30.73 -13.53 -2.61
C ARG A 68 30.13 -13.80 -1.22
N THR A 69 30.23 -12.86 -0.29
CA THR A 69 29.82 -13.07 1.11
C THR A 69 28.73 -12.10 1.54
N GLY A 70 28.33 -11.15 0.71
CA GLY A 70 27.44 -10.10 1.15
C GLY A 70 26.75 -9.35 0.03
N LEU A 71 25.76 -8.60 0.47
CA LEU A 71 24.91 -7.79 -0.37
C LEU A 71 24.70 -6.45 0.32
N SER A 72 25.03 -5.35 -0.35
CA SER A 72 24.62 -4.00 0.06
C SER A 72 23.53 -3.50 -0.86
N LEU A 73 22.54 -2.84 -0.27
CA LEU A 73 21.39 -2.30 -0.96
C LEU A 73 21.18 -0.87 -0.47
N ALA A 74 21.05 0.06 -1.42
CA ALA A 74 20.79 1.46 -1.12
C ALA A 74 19.52 1.94 -1.81
N ILE A 75 18.68 2.60 -1.03
CA ILE A 75 17.45 3.23 -1.49
C ILE A 75 17.75 4.67 -1.82
N TYR A 76 17.23 5.12 -2.96
CA TYR A 76 17.38 6.46 -3.46
C TYR A 76 16.03 7.15 -3.47
N TYR A 77 16.06 8.47 -3.42
CA TYR A 77 14.91 9.32 -3.61
C TYR A 77 15.17 10.32 -4.73
N ARG A 78 14.26 10.37 -5.70
CA ARG A 78 14.25 11.38 -6.76
C ARG A 78 13.12 12.37 -6.48
N ARG A 79 13.46 13.66 -6.36
CA ARG A 79 12.45 14.72 -6.34
C ARG A 79 11.86 14.92 -7.73
N PRO A 80 10.57 15.28 -7.84
CA PRO A 80 10.00 15.69 -9.11
C PRO A 80 10.85 16.78 -9.78
N GLY A 81 11.32 16.54 -11.00
CA GLY A 81 12.16 17.47 -11.76
C GLY A 81 13.67 17.27 -11.63
N ASP A 82 14.15 16.45 -10.68
CA ASP A 82 15.58 16.10 -10.61
C ASP A 82 15.91 14.96 -11.61
N GLU A 83 17.04 15.07 -12.33
CA GLU A 83 17.49 14.02 -13.27
C GLU A 83 18.03 12.76 -12.57
N ALA A 84 18.55 12.91 -11.35
CA ALA A 84 19.13 11.82 -10.57
C ALA A 84 18.64 11.86 -9.12
N GLY A 85 18.38 10.68 -8.55
CA GLY A 85 18.05 10.55 -7.13
C GLY A 85 19.29 10.60 -6.24
N ALA A 86 19.06 10.93 -4.97
CA ALA A 86 20.07 10.87 -3.92
C ALA A 86 19.86 9.65 -3.02
N THR A 87 20.95 9.05 -2.54
CA THR A 87 20.89 7.97 -1.54
C THR A 87 20.27 8.50 -0.26
N ILE A 88 19.25 7.81 0.25
CA ILE A 88 18.59 8.17 1.51
C ILE A 88 18.91 7.19 2.63
N ALA A 89 19.05 5.91 2.30
CA ALA A 89 19.26 4.85 3.26
C ALA A 89 20.00 3.67 2.64
N GLU A 90 20.80 2.98 3.44
CA GLU A 90 21.57 1.82 3.01
C GLU A 90 21.47 0.71 4.05
N THR A 91 21.60 -0.53 3.58
CA THR A 91 21.72 -1.71 4.42
C THR A 91 22.71 -2.69 3.81
N THR A 92 23.34 -3.49 4.66
CA THR A 92 24.23 -4.58 4.25
C THR A 92 23.86 -5.84 5.01
N ILE A 93 23.84 -6.97 4.29
CA ILE A 93 23.58 -8.29 4.85
C ILE A 93 24.65 -9.28 4.39
N ASP A 94 25.02 -10.21 5.29
CA ASP A 94 25.85 -11.37 4.97
C ASP A 94 24.95 -12.48 4.38
N LEU A 95 25.35 -13.04 3.24
CA LEU A 95 24.59 -14.08 2.55
C LEU A 95 24.51 -15.37 3.37
N ALA A 96 25.53 -15.63 4.22
CA ALA A 96 25.55 -16.74 5.14
C ALA A 96 24.67 -16.52 6.39
N SER A 97 24.13 -15.32 6.59
CA SER A 97 23.29 -15.01 7.75
C SER A 97 21.96 -15.77 7.70
N GLU A 98 21.66 -16.52 8.76
CA GLU A 98 20.32 -17.10 8.97
C GLU A 98 19.25 -16.00 9.13
N ARG A 99 19.66 -14.81 9.61
CA ARG A 99 18.77 -13.67 9.77
C ARG A 99 18.61 -12.97 8.42
N ARG A 100 17.44 -13.17 7.80
CA ARG A 100 17.09 -12.53 6.52
C ARG A 100 16.55 -11.11 6.62
N THR A 101 16.56 -10.51 7.81
CA THR A 101 16.10 -9.13 8.02
C THR A 101 17.27 -8.24 8.41
N ALA A 102 17.58 -7.26 7.57
CA ALA A 102 18.62 -6.27 7.82
C ALA A 102 18.03 -4.90 8.16
N SER A 103 18.64 -4.20 9.11
CA SER A 103 18.23 -2.84 9.46
C SER A 103 18.60 -1.88 8.33
N LEU A 104 17.64 -1.08 7.91
CA LEU A 104 17.82 -0.04 6.91
C LEU A 104 18.08 1.29 7.63
N LEU A 105 19.26 1.84 7.43
CA LEU A 105 19.72 3.03 8.13
C LEU A 105 19.82 4.20 7.17
N GLY A 106 19.14 5.29 7.52
CA GLY A 106 19.28 6.55 6.81
C GLY A 106 20.69 7.11 6.86
N LEU A 107 21.12 7.79 5.79
CA LEU A 107 22.26 8.71 5.86
C LEU A 107 22.00 9.78 6.93
N ASN A 108 20.75 10.25 7.00
CA ASN A 108 20.25 10.99 8.16
C ASN A 108 19.36 10.10 9.03
N ARG A 109 19.98 9.45 10.02
CA ARG A 109 19.32 8.49 10.92
C ARG A 109 18.16 9.05 11.72
N ARG A 110 18.02 10.38 11.80
CA ARG A 110 16.88 11.04 12.46
C ARG A 110 15.60 10.95 11.64
N PHE A 111 15.73 10.87 10.32
CA PHE A 111 14.59 10.94 9.41
C PHE A 111 14.29 9.63 8.71
N PHE A 112 15.30 8.77 8.49
CA PHE A 112 15.07 7.47 7.83
C PHE A 112 15.52 6.32 8.71
N TYR A 113 14.55 5.45 9.00
CA TYR A 113 14.79 4.21 9.71
C TYR A 113 13.83 3.14 9.22
N GLY A 114 14.32 1.92 9.14
CA GLY A 114 13.46 0.78 8.88
C GLY A 114 14.22 -0.53 8.76
N TYR A 115 13.69 -1.44 7.94
CA TYR A 115 14.31 -2.72 7.68
C TYR A 115 13.93 -3.26 6.31
N VAL A 116 14.82 -4.06 5.74
CA VAL A 116 14.59 -4.84 4.53
C VAL A 116 14.54 -6.31 4.93
N VAL A 117 13.58 -7.04 4.37
CA VAL A 117 13.49 -8.49 4.49
C VAL A 117 13.89 -9.10 3.15
N PHE A 118 14.95 -9.88 3.19
CA PHE A 118 15.47 -10.66 2.07
C PHE A 118 14.80 -12.02 2.02
N GLY A 119 14.58 -12.53 0.81
CA GLY A 119 14.06 -13.87 0.59
C GLY A 119 15.17 -14.88 0.35
N ALA A 120 15.11 -15.57 -0.79
CA ALA A 120 16.12 -16.53 -1.20
C ALA A 120 17.24 -15.84 -1.99
N PHE A 121 18.45 -16.40 -1.93
CA PHE A 121 19.62 -15.88 -2.65
C PHE A 121 19.97 -16.70 -3.89
N ASP A 122 19.24 -17.78 -4.17
CA ASP A 122 19.49 -18.69 -5.30
C ASP A 122 19.39 -17.97 -6.66
N GLY A 123 18.48 -17.00 -6.77
CA GLY A 123 18.38 -16.13 -7.95
C GLY A 123 19.57 -15.18 -8.09
N LEU A 124 20.13 -14.72 -6.96
CA LEU A 124 21.27 -13.79 -6.91
C LEU A 124 22.58 -14.49 -7.30
N GLU A 125 22.77 -15.75 -6.92
CA GLU A 125 23.96 -16.54 -7.30
C GLU A 125 24.09 -16.76 -8.82
N LYS A 126 22.99 -16.63 -9.56
CA LYS A 126 22.98 -16.72 -11.03
C LYS A 126 23.34 -15.39 -11.71
N GLN A 127 23.36 -14.29 -10.96
CA GLN A 127 23.69 -12.97 -11.46
C GLN A 127 25.19 -12.68 -11.31
N PRO A 128 25.77 -11.82 -12.16
CA PRO A 128 27.16 -11.40 -12.00
C PRO A 128 27.36 -10.61 -10.70
N ALA A 129 28.47 -10.88 -10.00
CA ALA A 129 28.91 -10.08 -8.87
C ALA A 129 29.45 -8.72 -9.34
N GLY A 130 29.15 -7.66 -8.59
CA GLY A 130 29.49 -6.29 -8.98
C GLY A 130 28.61 -5.25 -8.29
N GLN A 131 28.82 -4.00 -8.68
CA GLN A 131 27.95 -2.89 -8.33
C GLN A 131 27.00 -2.63 -9.49
N TRP A 132 25.70 -2.67 -9.20
CA TRP A 132 24.65 -2.46 -10.17
C TRP A 132 23.86 -1.22 -9.80
N LEU A 133 23.69 -0.33 -10.77
CA LEU A 133 22.92 0.89 -10.64
C LEU A 133 21.61 0.75 -11.41
N PHE A 134 20.54 1.33 -10.89
CA PHE A 134 19.21 1.26 -11.50
C PHE A 134 18.68 2.67 -11.77
N GLN A 135 17.86 2.80 -12.81
CA GLN A 135 17.10 4.03 -13.04
C GLN A 135 15.86 4.06 -12.14
N PRO A 136 15.35 5.27 -11.81
CA PRO A 136 14.12 5.42 -11.02
C PRO A 136 12.94 4.61 -11.57
N ASP A 137 12.78 4.59 -12.90
CA ASP A 137 11.64 3.93 -13.55
C ASP A 137 11.85 2.41 -13.71
N ALA A 138 13.08 1.91 -13.54
CA ALA A 138 13.40 0.49 -13.67
C ALA A 138 13.10 -0.30 -12.38
N ALA A 139 13.43 0.28 -11.22
CA ALA A 139 13.22 -0.34 -9.90
C ALA A 139 12.49 0.59 -8.91
N PRO A 140 11.32 1.16 -9.27
CA PRO A 140 10.51 1.96 -8.36
C PRO A 140 10.01 1.10 -7.20
N ILE A 141 9.97 1.69 -6.00
CA ILE A 141 9.48 1.04 -4.80
C ILE A 141 8.02 1.41 -4.61
N ASP A 142 7.19 0.42 -4.31
CA ASP A 142 5.80 0.63 -3.89
C ASP A 142 5.75 0.81 -2.35
N PRO A 143 5.53 2.04 -1.85
CA PRO A 143 5.57 2.31 -0.42
C PRO A 143 4.33 1.75 0.28
N PHE A 144 4.50 0.59 0.93
CA PHE A 144 3.39 -0.10 1.63
C PHE A 144 2.88 0.63 2.88
N CYS A 145 3.77 1.32 3.60
CA CYS A 145 3.42 2.12 4.76
C CYS A 145 4.37 3.30 4.87
N ILE A 146 3.86 4.47 4.52
CA ILE A 146 4.50 5.73 4.82
C ILE A 146 4.06 6.11 6.21
N ARG A 147 4.97 5.93 7.17
CA ARG A 147 4.75 6.44 8.51
C ARG A 147 5.41 7.82 8.60
N PRO A 148 4.63 8.90 8.47
CA PRO A 148 5.15 10.22 8.77
C PRO A 148 5.53 10.25 10.23
N THR A 149 6.83 10.38 10.51
CA THR A 149 7.30 10.74 11.85
C THR A 149 7.24 12.26 11.96
N VAL A 150 6.64 12.77 13.03
CA VAL A 150 6.66 14.20 13.36
C VAL A 150 8.13 14.65 13.44
N SER A 151 8.56 15.43 12.45
CA SER A 151 9.96 15.83 12.26
C SER A 151 10.47 16.74 13.40
N GLU A 152 9.54 17.38 14.10
CA GLU A 152 9.82 18.48 15.03
C GLU A 152 10.48 18.03 16.35
N ILE A 153 10.26 16.79 16.81
CA ILE A 153 10.89 16.26 18.03
C ILE A 153 11.53 14.89 17.74
N SER A 154 12.76 14.93 17.23
CA SER A 154 13.52 13.71 16.88
C SER A 154 14.30 13.10 18.05
N ALA A 155 14.70 13.92 19.04
CA ALA A 155 15.37 13.48 20.25
C ALA A 155 15.35 14.59 21.31
N LEU A 156 15.25 14.22 22.58
CA LEU A 156 15.44 15.17 23.68
C LEU A 156 16.90 15.13 24.14
N TYR A 157 17.53 16.29 24.25
CA TYR A 157 18.84 16.46 24.89
C TYR A 157 18.67 17.32 26.15
N VAL A 158 19.32 16.94 27.23
CA VAL A 158 19.33 17.68 28.49
C VAL A 158 20.70 18.33 28.63
N GLN A 159 20.75 19.66 28.59
CA GLN A 159 21.98 20.40 28.85
C GLN A 159 22.04 20.84 30.31
N ASN A 160 23.12 20.49 31.00
CA ASN A 160 23.37 20.92 32.38
C ASN A 160 24.84 21.35 32.53
N ALA A 161 25.06 22.60 32.94
CA ALA A 161 26.38 23.17 33.24
C ALA A 161 27.45 22.89 32.15
N GLY A 162 27.07 23.10 30.88
CA GLY A 162 27.97 22.90 29.73
C GLY A 162 28.13 21.44 29.27
N LYS A 163 27.48 20.48 29.94
CA LYS A 163 27.42 19.08 29.50
C LYS A 163 26.07 18.78 28.87
N THR A 164 26.11 18.22 27.66
CA THR A 164 24.91 17.73 26.95
C THR A 164 24.75 16.25 27.22
N LEU A 165 23.60 15.86 27.78
CA LEU A 165 23.18 14.49 28.00
C LEU A 165 22.07 14.12 27.00
N GLY A 166 22.08 12.88 26.51
CA GLY A 166 21.15 12.41 25.49
C GLY A 166 21.89 11.81 24.28
N PRO A 167 21.19 11.48 23.19
CA PRO A 167 19.75 11.67 22.97
C PRO A 167 18.87 10.71 23.78
N PHE A 168 17.74 11.20 24.29
CA PHE A 168 16.66 10.39 24.87
C PHE A 168 15.55 10.19 23.84
N TYR A 169 15.01 8.97 23.78
CA TYR A 169 13.95 8.55 22.86
C TYR A 169 12.84 7.82 23.63
N GLY A 170 11.62 7.80 23.06
CA GLY A 170 10.47 7.09 23.62
C GLY A 170 9.66 7.93 24.61
N ASP A 171 8.95 7.28 25.52
CA ASP A 171 8.14 7.94 26.54
C ASP A 171 9.06 8.61 27.58
N ILE A 172 9.11 9.94 27.56
CA ILE A 172 9.92 10.73 28.48
C ILE A 172 9.00 11.44 29.47
N THR A 173 9.06 11.04 30.73
CA THR A 173 8.35 11.71 31.81
C THR A 173 9.17 12.91 32.30
N LEU A 174 8.72 14.12 31.98
CA LEU A 174 9.28 15.34 32.52
C LEU A 174 8.65 15.64 33.89
N ALA A 175 9.45 15.66 34.95
CA ALA A 175 9.01 16.12 36.25
C ALA A 175 9.03 17.65 36.28
N ALA A 176 7.87 18.28 36.49
CA ALA A 176 7.79 19.72 36.70
C ALA A 176 8.51 20.09 38.01
N GLY A 177 9.54 20.94 37.92
CA GLY A 177 10.24 21.51 39.06
C GLY A 177 9.72 22.91 39.41
N GLU A 178 10.14 23.46 40.56
CA GLU A 178 9.70 24.77 41.10
C GLU A 178 9.86 25.97 40.14
N ARG A 179 10.65 25.85 39.07
CA ARG A 179 10.90 26.92 38.08
C ARG A 179 10.69 26.46 36.63
N ILE A 180 9.97 25.36 36.44
CA ILE A 180 9.65 24.84 35.10
C ILE A 180 8.15 24.90 34.95
N THR A 181 7.65 25.87 34.19
CA THR A 181 6.25 25.95 33.80
C THR A 181 6.12 25.46 32.36
N LEU A 182 5.42 24.35 32.16
CA LEU A 182 5.03 23.84 30.84
C LEU A 182 3.55 24.16 30.67
N SER A 183 3.19 24.95 29.67
CA SER A 183 1.80 25.27 29.35
C SER A 183 1.41 24.68 27.99
N VAL A 184 0.22 24.09 27.91
CA VAL A 184 -0.40 23.62 26.68
C VAL A 184 -1.58 24.54 26.40
N ARG A 185 -1.57 25.25 25.27
CA ARG A 185 -2.66 26.14 24.89
C ARG A 185 -3.37 25.58 23.66
N SER A 186 -4.61 25.10 23.83
CA SER A 186 -5.43 24.61 22.73
C SER A 186 -6.20 25.76 22.09
N ALA A 187 -5.64 26.35 21.05
CA ALA A 187 -6.39 27.10 20.05
C ALA A 187 -5.64 26.94 18.71
N ASP A 188 -6.28 26.29 17.75
CA ASP A 188 -5.86 26.19 16.35
C ASP A 188 -4.48 25.57 16.06
N GLY A 189 -4.18 24.44 16.70
CA GLY A 189 -3.20 23.48 16.18
C GLY A 189 -1.71 23.88 16.20
N LEU A 190 -1.34 24.98 16.87
CA LEU A 190 0.05 25.39 17.02
C LEU A 190 0.50 25.31 18.50
N LEU A 191 1.59 24.57 18.74
CA LEU A 191 2.34 24.62 20.01
C LEU A 191 3.17 25.90 20.02
N GLN A 192 2.73 26.90 20.79
CA GLN A 192 3.46 28.14 20.97
C GLN A 192 3.85 28.30 22.44
N CYS A 193 5.16 28.37 22.72
CA CYS A 193 5.68 28.83 24.01
C CYS A 193 5.52 30.35 24.07
N LEU A 194 4.74 30.87 25.02
CA LEU A 194 4.62 32.30 25.27
C LEU A 194 5.74 32.76 26.21
N GLU A 195 6.39 33.86 25.83
CA GLU A 195 7.37 34.58 26.62
C GLU A 195 6.68 35.53 27.62
N ASP A 196 7.35 35.83 28.73
CA ASP A 196 7.28 37.14 29.38
C ASP A 196 8.67 37.44 30.02
N THR A 197 9.31 38.53 29.61
CA THR A 197 10.66 39.00 30.00
C THR A 197 10.58 40.28 30.87
N PRO A 198 11.65 40.85 31.49
CA PRO A 198 13.08 40.48 31.49
C PRO A 198 13.78 40.53 32.89
N SER A 199 14.80 39.71 33.13
CA SER A 199 16.05 40.18 33.78
C SER A 199 17.20 39.18 33.66
N GLU A 200 18.19 39.61 32.88
CA GLU A 200 19.63 39.34 32.93
C GLU A 200 20.10 37.90 33.20
N THR A 201 20.73 37.32 32.17
CA THR A 201 21.47 36.03 32.14
C THR A 201 20.66 34.77 31.83
N GLY A 202 19.74 34.83 30.87
CA GLY A 202 19.10 33.65 30.29
C GLY A 202 19.34 33.58 28.79
N THR A 203 19.97 32.52 28.30
CA THR A 203 20.01 32.21 26.87
C THR A 203 18.61 31.84 26.42
N GLU A 204 18.05 32.73 25.60
CA GLU A 204 16.78 32.60 24.91
C GLU A 204 16.77 31.33 24.06
N VAL A 205 15.77 30.47 24.24
CA VAL A 205 15.45 29.39 23.29
C VAL A 205 14.15 29.78 22.61
N VAL A 206 14.28 30.56 21.54
CA VAL A 206 13.19 30.81 20.60
C VAL A 206 13.04 29.55 19.76
N ILE A 207 11.96 28.80 20.00
CA ILE A 207 11.53 27.76 19.06
C ILE A 207 10.63 28.46 18.05
N HIS A 208 11.20 28.75 16.88
CA HIS A 208 10.41 28.98 15.69
C HIS A 208 9.81 27.64 15.28
N ALA A 209 8.55 27.41 15.67
CA ALA A 209 7.69 26.60 14.82
C ALA A 209 7.52 27.45 13.55
N ASP A 210 7.99 26.93 12.41
CA ASP A 210 7.56 27.50 11.15
C ASP A 210 6.05 27.24 11.11
N ALA A 211 5.29 28.29 11.39
CA ALA A 211 3.99 28.39 10.80
C ALA A 211 4.27 28.37 9.30
N ASP A 212 3.78 27.37 8.58
CA ASP A 212 3.60 27.49 7.13
C ASP A 212 2.65 28.67 6.87
N GLY A 213 3.23 29.86 6.94
CA GLY A 213 2.68 31.16 6.66
C GLY A 213 3.41 31.69 5.46
N GLY A 214 3.21 31.08 4.30
CA GLY A 214 3.70 31.62 3.04
C GLY A 214 3.95 30.62 1.93
N ASN A 215 2.87 30.19 1.27
CA ASN A 215 2.77 29.89 -0.16
C ASN A 215 3.87 29.07 -0.85
N GLY A 216 3.50 27.90 -1.36
CA GLY A 216 4.17 27.35 -2.54
C GLY A 216 4.18 25.84 -2.68
N GLY A 217 3.70 25.09 -1.70
CA GLY A 217 3.40 23.68 -1.91
C GLY A 217 2.37 23.61 -3.03
N THR A 218 2.78 23.17 -4.21
CA THR A 218 1.87 22.77 -5.27
C THR A 218 1.00 21.69 -4.64
N SER A 219 -0.16 22.09 -4.12
CA SER A 219 -1.33 21.23 -4.03
C SER A 219 -1.29 20.44 -5.32
N GLY A 220 -1.13 19.11 -5.23
CA GLY A 220 -1.15 18.27 -6.42
C GLY A 220 -2.30 18.75 -7.29
N SER A 221 -2.05 18.97 -8.59
CA SER A 221 -2.96 19.69 -9.46
C SER A 221 -4.40 19.31 -9.10
N PRO A 222 -5.25 20.27 -8.70
CA PRO A 222 -6.59 19.96 -8.27
C PRO A 222 -7.24 19.09 -9.35
N VAL A 223 -8.10 18.16 -8.97
CA VAL A 223 -8.81 17.37 -9.96
C VAL A 223 -9.67 18.32 -10.79
N GLU A 224 -9.17 18.74 -11.94
CA GLU A 224 -9.83 19.71 -12.83
C GLU A 224 -10.95 19.04 -13.63
N THR A 225 -10.90 17.72 -13.78
CA THR A 225 -11.91 16.95 -14.49
C THR A 225 -12.16 15.60 -13.82
N ILE A 226 -13.40 15.12 -13.93
CA ILE A 226 -13.75 13.74 -13.60
C ILE A 226 -14.02 13.03 -14.92
N ASN A 227 -13.15 12.10 -15.32
CA ASN A 227 -13.23 11.38 -16.61
C ASN A 227 -13.33 12.32 -17.84
N GLY A 228 -12.63 13.46 -17.81
CA GLY A 228 -12.65 14.45 -18.91
C GLY A 228 -13.87 15.36 -18.93
N VAL A 229 -14.76 15.28 -17.94
CA VAL A 229 -15.84 16.25 -17.74
C VAL A 229 -15.30 17.42 -16.93
N GLU A 230 -15.28 18.61 -17.54
CA GLU A 230 -14.93 19.88 -16.90
C GLU A 230 -16.10 20.40 -16.02
N PRO A 231 -15.81 21.14 -14.95
CA PRO A 231 -16.83 21.81 -14.15
C PRO A 231 -17.53 22.94 -14.91
N ASP A 232 -18.72 23.32 -14.43
CA ASP A 232 -19.45 24.49 -14.93
C ASP A 232 -18.79 25.83 -14.52
N GLU A 233 -19.40 26.95 -14.94
CA GLU A 233 -18.91 28.32 -14.64
C GLU A 233 -18.79 28.63 -13.14
N ASN A 234 -19.42 27.83 -12.27
CA ASN A 234 -19.36 27.97 -10.81
C ASN A 234 -18.43 26.93 -10.15
N GLY A 235 -17.71 26.12 -10.93
CA GLY A 235 -16.81 25.09 -10.42
C GLY A 235 -17.50 23.77 -10.02
N ASN A 236 -18.78 23.56 -10.40
CA ASN A 236 -19.51 22.35 -10.03
C ASN A 236 -19.47 21.29 -11.13
N VAL A 237 -19.38 20.02 -10.72
CA VAL A 237 -19.64 18.86 -11.61
C VAL A 237 -20.97 18.25 -11.22
N THR A 238 -21.94 18.27 -12.14
CA THR A 238 -23.26 17.67 -11.90
C THR A 238 -23.24 16.20 -12.31
N ILE A 239 -23.46 15.30 -11.34
CA ILE A 239 -23.64 13.87 -11.63
C ILE A 239 -25.13 13.60 -11.82
N LEU A 240 -25.52 13.23 -13.05
CA LEU A 240 -26.92 12.96 -13.38
C LEU A 240 -27.24 11.49 -13.14
N GLY A 241 -28.22 11.25 -12.28
CA GLY A 241 -28.89 9.95 -12.19
C GLY A 241 -29.70 9.66 -13.46
N ARG A 242 -29.86 8.38 -13.80
CA ARG A 242 -30.79 7.90 -14.84
C ARG A 242 -31.97 7.18 -14.19
N SER A 243 -32.94 6.74 -14.99
CA SER A 243 -34.26 6.25 -14.57
C SER A 243 -34.28 5.21 -13.42
N CYS A 244 -33.18 4.48 -13.17
CA CYS A 244 -33.05 3.54 -12.07
C CYS A 244 -31.78 3.72 -11.23
N THR A 245 -31.06 4.82 -11.40
CA THR A 245 -29.90 5.17 -10.57
C THR A 245 -30.16 6.53 -9.96
N SER A 246 -30.36 6.58 -8.64
CA SER A 246 -30.48 7.83 -7.90
C SER A 246 -29.16 8.17 -7.21
N ILE A 247 -28.84 9.46 -7.17
CA ILE A 247 -27.62 9.97 -6.56
C ILE A 247 -28.05 10.96 -5.49
N THR A 248 -27.71 10.68 -4.24
CA THR A 248 -28.08 11.53 -3.10
C THR A 248 -26.83 11.89 -2.30
N THR A 249 -26.66 13.17 -2.00
CA THR A 249 -25.60 13.67 -1.12
C THR A 249 -26.05 13.63 0.34
N GLN A 250 -25.26 13.03 1.21
CA GLN A 250 -25.47 13.00 2.66
C GLN A 250 -24.39 13.88 3.31
N ALA A 251 -24.70 15.17 3.41
CA ALA A 251 -23.74 16.21 3.83
C ALA A 251 -23.27 16.04 5.28
N ASP A 252 -24.12 15.47 6.14
CA ASP A 252 -23.83 15.14 7.53
C ASP A 252 -22.80 13.99 7.68
N GLN A 253 -22.63 13.17 6.63
CA GLN A 253 -21.71 12.03 6.61
C GLN A 253 -20.59 12.19 5.59
N ALA A 254 -20.45 13.37 4.96
CA ALA A 254 -19.52 13.60 3.84
C ALA A 254 -19.59 12.49 2.76
N THR A 255 -20.78 11.96 2.48
CA THR A 255 -20.98 10.76 1.66
C THR A 255 -21.84 11.07 0.43
N ILE A 256 -21.48 10.46 -0.70
CA ILE A 256 -22.30 10.44 -1.92
C ILE A 256 -22.84 9.02 -2.08
N LEU A 257 -24.16 8.86 -1.98
CA LEU A 257 -24.84 7.57 -2.15
C LEU A 257 -25.25 7.40 -3.61
N PHE A 258 -24.80 6.29 -4.22
CA PHE A 258 -25.27 5.81 -5.51
C PHE A 258 -26.21 4.62 -5.26
N ASP A 259 -27.49 4.80 -5.58
CA ASP A 259 -28.52 3.76 -5.43
C ASP A 259 -28.98 3.31 -6.82
N ASP A 260 -28.67 2.06 -7.18
CA ASP A 260 -29.01 1.45 -8.46
C ASP A 260 -30.11 0.39 -8.27
N THR A 261 -31.35 0.81 -8.46
CA THR A 261 -32.53 -0.06 -8.38
C THR A 261 -32.63 -1.01 -9.57
N CYS A 262 -31.89 -0.80 -10.67
CA CYS A 262 -31.80 -1.76 -11.78
C CYS A 262 -30.88 -2.95 -11.45
N ALA A 263 -29.98 -2.79 -10.48
CA ALA A 263 -29.07 -3.85 -10.04
C ALA A 263 -29.69 -4.77 -8.97
N GLU A 264 -30.91 -4.48 -8.50
CA GLU A 264 -31.68 -5.48 -7.76
C GLU A 264 -32.00 -6.65 -8.68
N PRO A 265 -31.75 -7.91 -8.27
CA PRO A 265 -32.01 -9.07 -9.11
C PRO A 265 -33.49 -9.06 -9.53
N CYS A 266 -33.71 -8.82 -10.82
CA CYS A 266 -35.02 -8.66 -11.47
C CYS A 266 -35.92 -9.91 -11.39
N CYS A 267 -35.41 -11.02 -10.87
CA CYS A 267 -36.18 -12.19 -10.47
C CYS A 267 -36.11 -12.34 -8.96
N THR A 268 -37.13 -11.86 -8.26
CA THR A 268 -37.30 -12.24 -6.85
C THR A 268 -37.58 -13.74 -6.75
N CYS A 269 -37.27 -14.38 -5.61
CA CYS A 269 -37.54 -15.81 -5.38
C CYS A 269 -39.00 -16.22 -5.68
N LYS A 270 -39.96 -15.27 -5.63
CA LYS A 270 -41.36 -15.48 -5.99
C LYS A 270 -41.58 -15.93 -7.44
N GLU A 271 -40.71 -15.54 -8.38
CA GLU A 271 -40.86 -15.86 -9.81
C GLU A 271 -40.04 -17.11 -10.21
N ARG A 272 -39.03 -17.46 -9.41
CA ARG A 272 -38.16 -18.61 -9.66
C ARG A 272 -38.83 -19.94 -9.32
N GLU A 273 -39.60 -20.00 -8.24
CA GLU A 273 -40.26 -21.24 -7.79
C GLU A 273 -41.29 -21.79 -8.78
N PRO A 274 -42.20 -20.98 -9.37
CA PRO A 274 -43.16 -21.46 -10.36
C PRO A 274 -42.46 -21.99 -11.64
N THR A 275 -41.36 -21.37 -12.04
CA THR A 275 -40.60 -21.78 -13.23
C THR A 275 -39.87 -23.10 -12.99
N LEU A 276 -39.25 -23.27 -11.81
CA LEU A 276 -38.64 -24.54 -11.40
C LEU A 276 -39.67 -25.66 -11.25
N ALA A 277 -40.88 -25.36 -10.77
CA ALA A 277 -41.96 -26.32 -10.68
C ALA A 277 -42.38 -26.84 -12.08
N LYS A 278 -42.51 -25.95 -13.07
CA LYS A 278 -42.82 -26.33 -14.45
C LYS A 278 -41.74 -27.20 -15.09
N ILE A 279 -40.46 -26.92 -14.81
CA ILE A 279 -39.35 -27.76 -15.31
C ILE A 279 -39.44 -29.18 -14.74
N ARG A 280 -39.72 -29.32 -13.44
CA ARG A 280 -39.89 -30.64 -12.80
C ARG A 280 -41.10 -31.41 -13.33
N GLU A 281 -42.20 -30.71 -13.61
CA GLU A 281 -43.39 -31.32 -14.24
C GLU A 281 -43.08 -31.82 -15.66
N LEU A 282 -42.25 -31.08 -16.41
CA LEU A 282 -41.79 -31.49 -17.74
C LEU A 282 -40.89 -32.74 -17.67
N GLU A 283 -39.98 -32.80 -16.69
CA GLU A 283 -39.12 -33.96 -16.46
C GLU A 283 -39.93 -35.23 -16.14
N GLN A 284 -40.97 -35.09 -15.29
CA GLN A 284 -41.89 -36.20 -14.97
C GLN A 284 -42.68 -36.66 -16.20
N SER A 285 -43.12 -35.72 -17.04
CA SER A 285 -43.84 -36.03 -18.28
C SER A 285 -42.96 -36.79 -19.28
N ILE A 286 -41.68 -36.41 -19.41
CA ILE A 286 -40.72 -37.12 -20.26
C ILE A 286 -40.46 -38.54 -19.75
N ALA A 287 -40.30 -38.72 -18.43
CA ALA A 287 -40.11 -40.04 -17.83
C ALA A 287 -41.32 -40.95 -18.08
N SER A 288 -42.55 -40.42 -17.97
CA SER A 288 -43.77 -41.15 -18.27
C SER A 288 -43.87 -41.57 -19.74
N LEU A 289 -43.55 -40.66 -20.67
CA LEU A 289 -43.55 -40.96 -22.11
C LEU A 289 -42.54 -42.06 -22.47
N ARG A 290 -41.35 -42.05 -21.87
CA ARG A 290 -40.35 -43.11 -22.08
C ARG A 290 -40.86 -44.47 -21.62
N SER A 291 -41.43 -44.55 -20.42
CA SER A 291 -42.01 -45.80 -19.91
C SER A 291 -43.15 -46.32 -20.79
N HIS A 292 -43.96 -45.42 -21.36
CA HIS A 292 -45.02 -45.81 -22.29
C HIS A 292 -44.46 -46.37 -23.61
N LEU A 293 -43.41 -45.75 -24.15
CA LEU A 293 -42.73 -46.23 -25.35
C LEU A 293 -42.07 -47.60 -25.13
N ASP A 294 -41.43 -47.82 -23.98
CA ASP A 294 -40.83 -49.12 -23.65
C ASP A 294 -41.90 -50.22 -23.58
N THR A 295 -43.07 -49.90 -22.99
CA THR A 295 -44.20 -50.84 -22.91
C THR A 295 -44.76 -51.18 -24.30
N LEU A 296 -44.91 -50.17 -25.17
CA LEU A 296 -45.36 -50.38 -26.55
C LEU A 296 -44.37 -51.21 -27.37
N SER A 297 -43.07 -50.99 -27.19
CA SER A 297 -42.02 -51.80 -27.84
C SER A 297 -42.13 -53.26 -27.43
N LEU A 298 -42.27 -53.53 -26.13
CA LEU A 298 -42.41 -54.91 -25.62
C LEU A 298 -43.70 -55.58 -26.13
N GLN A 299 -44.81 -54.85 -26.23
CA GLN A 299 -46.05 -55.37 -26.80
C GLN A 299 -45.92 -55.67 -28.30
N ALA A 300 -45.22 -54.81 -29.06
CA ALA A 300 -44.97 -55.03 -30.47
C ALA A 300 -44.09 -56.28 -30.71
N ASP A 301 -43.04 -56.45 -29.92
CA ASP A 301 -42.17 -57.64 -29.99
C ASP A 301 -42.92 -58.92 -29.62
N PHE A 302 -43.78 -58.87 -28.61
CA PHE A 302 -44.64 -60.01 -28.24
C PHE A 302 -45.60 -60.40 -29.37
N LEU A 303 -46.26 -59.41 -30.00
CA LEU A 303 -47.13 -59.66 -31.14
C LEU A 303 -46.36 -60.24 -32.33
N ALA A 304 -45.17 -59.72 -32.63
CA ALA A 304 -44.30 -60.25 -33.69
C ALA A 304 -43.89 -61.71 -33.44
N GLN A 305 -43.55 -62.07 -32.21
CA GLN A 305 -43.21 -63.46 -31.83
C GLN A 305 -44.43 -64.39 -31.89
N SER A 306 -45.61 -63.90 -31.45
CA SER A 306 -46.84 -64.70 -31.51
C SER A 306 -47.25 -65.01 -32.95
N ALA A 307 -47.10 -64.07 -33.88
CA ALA A 307 -47.38 -64.27 -35.30
C ALA A 307 -46.42 -65.28 -35.96
N ALA A 308 -45.15 -65.32 -35.53
CA ALA A 308 -44.16 -66.27 -36.03
C ALA A 308 -44.40 -67.72 -35.57
N SER A 309 -45.15 -67.92 -34.47
CA SER A 309 -45.47 -69.26 -33.94
C SER A 309 -46.71 -69.93 -34.56
N ILE A 310 -47.44 -69.22 -35.43
CA ILE A 310 -48.72 -69.69 -36.03
C ILE A 310 -48.56 -70.00 -37.53
N GLY A 311 -47.41 -69.70 -38.15
CA GLY A 311 -47.06 -70.06 -39.53
C GLY A 311 -46.15 -71.27 -39.61
#